data_AF-A0A7J5D6U6-F1
#
_entry.id   AF-A0A7J5D6U6-F1
#
_cell.length_a   1.000
_cell.length_b   1.000
_cell.length_c   1.000
_cell.angle_alpha   90.00
_cell.angle_beta   90.00
_cell.angle_gamma   90.00
#
_symmetry.space_group_name_H-M   'P 1'
#
loop_
_entity.id
_entity.type
_entity.pdbx_description
1 polymer ?
#
loop_
_entity_poly.entity_id
_entity_poly.type
_entity_poly.pdbx_seq_one_letter_code
_entity_poly.pdbx_strand_id
1 'polypeptide(L)'
;MVGTGERAADELSRMLPDDDARRGLEAKWHDDVEVVWCGSNLKRVSCPHCGAECAPGWWADAVTERHDEGFRTLTVTVPCCDAQTSLNELVYDWPMGFARFRIEVMYPNRSWLTDEELTILTDILGHPLRQILIHV
;
A
#
# COMPACT_ATOMS: atom_id res chain seq x y z
N MET A 1 -12.93 10.17 10.84
CA MET A 1 -11.94 9.79 9.80
C MET A 1 -12.34 10.26 8.40
N VAL A 2 -13.64 10.34 8.05
CA VAL A 2 -14.08 10.82 6.72
C VAL A 2 -13.53 12.22 6.39
N GLY A 3 -13.63 13.18 7.32
CA GLY A 3 -13.14 14.56 7.08
C GLY A 3 -11.62 14.75 7.07
N THR A 4 -10.81 13.82 7.58
CA THR A 4 -9.33 13.90 7.45
C THR A 4 -8.86 13.33 6.12
N GLY A 5 -9.53 12.30 5.60
CA GLY A 5 -9.26 11.76 4.26
C GLY A 5 -9.52 12.77 3.15
N GLU A 6 -10.65 13.49 3.22
CA GLU A 6 -10.99 14.56 2.27
C GLU A 6 -9.95 15.69 2.32
N ARG A 7 -9.57 16.15 3.51
CA ARG A 7 -8.54 17.19 3.68
C ARG A 7 -7.18 16.76 3.12
N ALA A 8 -6.79 15.51 3.29
CA ALA A 8 -5.55 14.98 2.74
C ALA A 8 -5.61 14.88 1.21
N ALA A 9 -6.76 14.49 0.65
CA ALA A 9 -6.97 14.49 -0.79
C ALA A 9 -6.90 15.92 -1.37
N ASP A 10 -7.54 16.89 -0.73
CA ASP A 10 -7.45 18.31 -1.13
C ASP A 10 -6.01 18.81 -1.12
N GLU A 11 -5.24 18.42 -0.12
CA GLU A 11 -3.83 18.79 -0.03
C GLU A 11 -3.00 18.12 -1.12
N LEU A 12 -3.20 16.81 -1.36
CA LEU A 12 -2.55 16.11 -2.46
C LEU A 12 -2.90 16.74 -3.82
N SER A 13 -4.15 17.19 -4.03
CA SER A 13 -4.57 17.88 -5.25
C SER A 13 -3.74 19.13 -5.55
N ARG A 14 -3.32 19.88 -4.52
CA ARG A 14 -2.44 21.05 -4.65
C ARG A 14 -1.01 20.68 -5.04
N MET A 15 -0.56 19.47 -4.69
CA MET A 15 0.75 18.92 -5.04
C MET A 15 0.79 18.35 -6.47
N LEU A 16 -0.37 18.16 -7.12
CA LEU A 16 -0.43 17.63 -8.48
C LEU A 16 -0.11 18.70 -9.54
N PRO A 17 0.64 18.33 -10.59
CA PRO A 17 1.25 19.28 -11.53
C PRO A 17 0.24 19.94 -12.48
N ASP A 18 -0.86 19.26 -12.78
CA ASP A 18 -1.84 19.67 -13.78
C ASP A 18 -3.26 19.17 -13.47
N ASP A 19 -4.24 19.65 -14.24
CA ASP A 19 -5.64 19.30 -14.06
C ASP A 19 -5.97 17.86 -14.47
N ASP A 20 -5.18 17.25 -15.36
CA ASP A 20 -5.40 15.87 -15.78
C ASP A 20 -5.04 14.90 -14.64
N ALA A 21 -3.93 15.13 -13.94
CA ALA A 21 -3.59 14.41 -12.74
C ALA A 21 -4.66 14.59 -11.65
N ARG A 22 -5.16 15.81 -11.44
CA ARG A 22 -6.21 16.10 -10.44
C ARG A 22 -7.53 15.38 -10.72
N ARG A 23 -7.88 15.17 -12.00
CA ARG A 23 -9.08 14.40 -12.38
C ARG A 23 -8.98 12.93 -12.00
N GLY A 24 -7.76 12.39 -11.91
CA GLY A 24 -7.51 11.03 -11.51
C GLY A 24 -7.44 10.80 -10.00
N LEU A 25 -7.56 11.86 -9.18
CA LEU A 25 -7.48 11.79 -7.72
C LEU A 25 -8.78 11.27 -7.10
N GLU A 26 -8.67 10.24 -6.27
CA GLU A 26 -9.80 9.67 -5.53
C GLU A 26 -9.39 9.21 -4.13
N ALA A 27 -10.20 9.52 -3.12
CA ALA A 27 -10.10 8.95 -1.78
C ALA A 27 -11.08 7.78 -1.65
N LYS A 28 -10.56 6.58 -1.35
CA LYS A 28 -11.35 5.33 -1.29
C LYS A 28 -11.39 4.78 0.13
N TRP A 29 -12.58 4.37 0.54
CA TRP A 29 -12.83 3.59 1.74
C TRP A 29 -13.42 2.25 1.36
N HIS A 30 -12.88 1.20 1.98
CA HIS A 30 -13.32 -0.16 1.84
C HIS A 30 -13.83 -0.66 3.20
N ASP A 31 -14.90 -1.43 3.18
CA ASP A 31 -15.45 -2.05 4.39
C ASP A 31 -14.41 -3.00 4.99
N ASP A 32 -13.78 -3.81 4.15
CA ASP A 32 -12.71 -4.74 4.48
C ASP A 32 -11.33 -4.22 4.03
N VAL A 33 -10.27 -4.85 4.51
CA VAL A 33 -8.89 -4.54 4.10
C VAL A 33 -8.71 -4.98 2.64
N GLU A 34 -8.07 -4.15 1.83
CA GLU A 34 -7.70 -4.47 0.45
C GLU A 34 -6.19 -4.56 0.28
N VAL A 35 -5.75 -5.37 -0.68
CA VAL A 35 -4.35 -5.38 -1.11
C VAL A 35 -4.08 -4.15 -1.96
N VAL A 36 -3.12 -3.33 -1.55
CA VAL A 36 -2.59 -2.22 -2.34
C VAL A 36 -1.30 -2.70 -3.00
N TRP A 37 -1.44 -3.16 -4.23
CA TRP A 37 -0.39 -3.78 -5.03
C TRP A 37 0.31 -2.78 -5.96
N CYS A 38 1.56 -3.07 -6.33
CA CYS A 38 2.37 -2.21 -7.19
C CYS A 38 2.43 -2.64 -8.67
N GLY A 39 1.62 -3.62 -9.06
CA GLY A 39 1.58 -4.11 -10.43
C GLY A 39 2.83 -4.90 -10.82
N SER A 40 3.25 -4.73 -12.08
CA SER A 40 4.43 -5.35 -12.68
C SER A 40 5.76 -4.92 -12.08
N ASN A 41 5.77 -3.95 -11.16
CA ASN A 41 6.97 -3.52 -10.45
C ASN A 41 7.49 -4.55 -9.44
N LEU A 42 6.61 -5.42 -8.91
CA LEU A 42 7.00 -6.44 -7.94
C LEU A 42 7.88 -7.50 -8.59
N LYS A 43 9.07 -7.74 -8.03
CA LYS A 43 9.93 -8.84 -8.49
C LYS A 43 10.29 -9.81 -7.39
N ARG A 44 10.28 -9.37 -6.12
CA ARG A 44 10.70 -10.19 -5.00
C ARG A 44 9.95 -9.83 -3.72
N VAL A 45 9.57 -10.87 -2.98
CA VAL A 45 9.09 -10.80 -1.61
C VAL A 45 10.06 -11.57 -0.73
N SER A 46 10.47 -11.04 0.41
CA SER A 46 11.43 -11.69 1.30
C SER A 46 10.97 -11.67 2.75
N CYS A 47 11.43 -12.67 3.50
CA CYS A 47 11.17 -12.80 4.91
C CYS A 47 11.87 -11.68 5.71
N PRO A 48 11.16 -10.96 6.59
CA PRO A 48 11.78 -9.91 7.41
C PRO A 48 12.69 -10.47 8.53
N HIS A 49 12.58 -11.76 8.85
CA HIS A 49 13.34 -12.37 9.95
C HIS A 49 14.68 -12.96 9.50
N CYS A 50 14.71 -13.68 8.38
CA CYS A 50 15.91 -14.37 7.90
C CYS A 50 16.41 -13.84 6.54
N GLY A 51 15.67 -12.94 5.88
CA GLY A 51 16.03 -12.37 4.58
C GLY A 51 15.85 -13.33 3.39
N ALA A 52 15.45 -14.58 3.63
CA ALA A 52 15.20 -15.53 2.56
C ALA A 52 14.04 -15.08 1.68
N GLU A 53 14.18 -15.27 0.36
CA GLU A 53 13.12 -15.00 -0.59
C GLU A 53 11.92 -15.92 -0.34
N CYS A 54 10.73 -15.34 -0.27
CA CYS A 54 9.49 -16.07 -0.19
C CYS A 54 9.12 -16.53 -1.60
N ALA A 55 8.83 -17.83 -1.78
CA ALA A 55 8.41 -18.35 -3.08
C ALA A 55 7.14 -17.62 -3.56
N PRO A 56 7.05 -17.19 -4.84
CA PRO A 56 5.88 -16.46 -5.34
C PRO A 56 4.55 -17.19 -5.15
N GLY A 57 4.54 -18.52 -5.31
CA GLY A 57 3.34 -19.33 -5.08
C GLY A 57 2.86 -19.27 -3.63
N TRP A 58 3.78 -19.36 -2.66
CA TRP A 58 3.42 -19.25 -1.24
C TRP A 58 2.81 -17.89 -0.91
N TRP A 59 3.36 -16.80 -1.42
CA TRP A 59 2.83 -15.46 -1.14
C TRP A 59 1.40 -15.30 -1.69
N ALA A 60 1.17 -15.75 -2.93
CA ALA A 60 -0.15 -15.69 -3.54
C ALA A 60 -1.17 -16.52 -2.75
N ASP A 61 -0.82 -17.75 -2.37
CA ASP A 61 -1.67 -18.63 -1.57
C ASP A 61 -2.00 -18.01 -0.21
N ALA A 62 -1.00 -17.44 0.47
CA ALA A 62 -1.18 -16.79 1.77
C ALA A 62 -2.08 -15.55 1.69
N VAL A 63 -1.95 -14.75 0.62
CA VAL A 63 -2.84 -13.60 0.39
C VAL A 63 -4.27 -14.08 0.10
N THR A 64 -4.45 -15.10 -0.75
CA THR A 64 -5.77 -15.67 -1.05
C THR A 64 -6.44 -16.24 0.20
N GLU A 65 -5.73 -17.01 1.01
CA GLU A 65 -6.25 -17.53 2.29
C GLU A 65 -6.75 -16.40 3.19
N ARG A 66 -5.94 -15.34 3.35
CA ARG A 66 -6.35 -14.19 4.18
C ARG A 66 -7.47 -13.39 3.56
N HIS A 67 -7.52 -13.25 2.25
CA HIS A 67 -8.61 -12.60 1.54
C HIS A 67 -9.94 -13.34 1.74
N ASP A 68 -9.94 -14.68 1.64
CA ASP A 68 -11.15 -15.50 1.81
C ASP A 68 -11.69 -15.45 3.25
N GLU A 69 -10.82 -15.14 4.21
CA GLU A 69 -11.20 -14.85 5.60
C GLU A 69 -11.66 -13.40 5.84
N GLY A 70 -11.66 -12.56 4.80
CA GLY A 70 -11.97 -11.13 4.86
C GLY A 70 -10.85 -10.28 5.49
N PHE A 71 -9.60 -10.74 5.40
CA PHE A 71 -8.41 -10.12 5.98
C PHE A 71 -8.56 -9.76 7.47
N ARG A 72 -9.29 -10.59 8.24
CA ARG A 72 -9.44 -10.44 9.70
C ARG A 72 -8.10 -10.40 10.43
N THR A 73 -7.09 -11.02 9.84
CA THR A 73 -5.70 -10.92 10.23
C THR A 73 -4.80 -10.91 8.99
N LEU A 74 -3.63 -10.28 9.10
CA LEU A 74 -2.57 -10.38 8.10
C LEU A 74 -1.45 -11.32 8.54
N THR A 75 -1.61 -11.97 9.70
CA THR A 75 -0.60 -12.82 10.29
C THR A 75 -0.34 -14.06 9.43
N VAL A 76 0.92 -14.37 9.18
CA VAL A 76 1.36 -15.56 8.43
C VAL A 76 2.60 -16.15 9.06
N THR A 77 2.81 -17.45 8.86
CA THR A 77 4.06 -18.14 9.21
C THR A 77 4.86 -18.33 7.94
N VAL A 78 6.09 -17.77 7.90
CA VAL A 78 6.96 -17.90 6.73
C VAL A 78 7.58 -19.31 6.66
N PRO A 79 7.64 -19.95 5.48
CA PRO A 79 8.09 -21.34 5.35
C PRO A 79 9.61 -21.50 5.47
N CYS A 80 10.37 -20.40 5.40
CA CYS A 80 11.83 -20.42 5.40
C CYS A 80 12.45 -20.54 6.80
N CYS A 81 11.75 -20.10 7.85
CA CYS A 81 12.26 -20.14 9.22
C CYS A 81 11.17 -20.29 10.30
N ASP A 82 9.94 -20.62 9.89
CA ASP A 82 8.77 -20.80 10.76
C ASP A 82 8.44 -19.60 11.67
N ALA A 83 8.99 -18.42 11.37
CA ALA A 83 8.70 -17.21 12.10
C ALA A 83 7.31 -16.69 11.74
N GLN A 84 6.59 -16.23 12.75
CA GLN A 84 5.32 -15.54 12.56
C GLN A 84 5.57 -14.06 12.22
N THR A 85 4.94 -13.57 11.17
CA THR A 85 5.01 -12.19 10.71
C THR A 85 3.65 -11.73 10.20
N SER A 86 3.57 -10.56 9.56
CA SER A 86 2.39 -10.05 8.87
C SER A 86 2.67 -9.90 7.38
N LEU A 87 1.69 -10.18 6.53
CA LEU A 87 1.77 -9.89 5.09
C LEU A 87 2.15 -8.43 4.83
N ASN A 88 1.75 -7.49 5.68
CA ASN A 88 2.10 -6.07 5.55
C ASN A 88 3.56 -5.73 5.92
N GLU A 89 4.23 -6.64 6.63
CA GLU A 89 5.61 -6.51 7.13
C GLU A 89 6.61 -7.37 6.35
N LEU A 90 6.17 -8.11 5.34
CA LEU A 90 7.08 -8.75 4.39
C LEU A 90 7.94 -7.69 3.68
N VAL A 91 9.17 -8.07 3.34
CA VAL A 91 10.09 -7.18 2.63
C VAL A 91 9.81 -7.30 1.14
N TYR A 92 9.06 -6.34 0.61
CA TYR A 92 8.81 -6.20 -0.82
C TYR A 92 9.92 -5.38 -1.47
N ASP A 93 10.40 -5.81 -2.64
CA ASP A 93 11.40 -5.04 -3.40
C ASP A 93 10.83 -3.78 -4.07
N TRP A 94 9.50 -3.67 -4.12
CA TRP A 94 8.76 -2.46 -4.44
C TRP A 94 7.60 -2.29 -3.44
N PRO A 95 7.30 -1.08 -2.96
CA PRO A 95 6.28 -0.90 -1.92
C PRO A 95 4.94 -1.56 -2.26
N MET A 96 4.42 -2.33 -1.32
CA MET A 96 3.08 -2.90 -1.31
C MET A 96 2.46 -2.67 0.07
N GLY A 97 1.15 -2.81 0.20
CA GLY A 97 0.49 -2.66 1.49
C GLY A 97 -0.90 -3.25 1.55
N PHE A 98 -1.51 -3.10 2.71
CA PHE A 98 -2.86 -3.54 3.00
C PHE A 98 -3.58 -2.40 3.69
N ALA A 99 -4.73 -1.98 3.16
CA ALA A 99 -5.43 -0.81 3.69
C ALA A 99 -6.94 -0.87 3.46
N ARG A 100 -7.69 -0.27 4.40
CA ARG A 100 -9.12 0.04 4.24
C ARG A 100 -9.35 1.44 3.68
N PHE A 101 -8.33 2.28 3.73
CA PHE A 101 -8.36 3.64 3.22
C PHE A 101 -7.14 3.88 2.34
N ARG A 102 -7.35 4.47 1.17
CA ARG A 102 -6.25 4.92 0.30
C ARG A 102 -6.65 6.18 -0.45
N ILE A 103 -5.65 6.97 -0.81
CA ILE A 103 -5.78 8.07 -1.76
C ILE A 103 -5.01 7.65 -2.99
N GLU A 104 -5.67 7.57 -4.14
CA GLU A 104 -5.06 7.17 -5.40
C GLU A 104 -5.14 8.29 -6.43
N VAL A 105 -4.15 8.35 -7.31
CA VAL A 105 -4.11 9.29 -8.44
C VAL A 105 -3.80 8.52 -9.71
N MET A 106 -4.80 8.38 -10.57
CA MET A 106 -4.61 7.81 -11.90
C MET A 106 -3.90 8.81 -12.80
N TYR A 107 -2.84 8.37 -13.48
CA TYR A 107 -1.99 9.21 -14.35
C TYR A 107 -1.50 10.49 -13.65
N PRO A 108 -0.67 10.37 -12.59
CA PRO A 108 -0.30 11.53 -11.75
C PRO A 108 0.57 12.56 -12.47
N ASN A 109 1.10 12.26 -13.67
CA ASN A 109 2.05 13.09 -14.42
C ASN A 109 3.27 13.55 -13.61
N ARG A 110 3.59 12.79 -12.55
CA ARG A 110 4.75 13.01 -11.68
C ARG A 110 5.25 11.68 -11.14
N SER A 111 6.47 11.71 -10.59
CA SER A 111 7.04 10.60 -9.85
C SER A 111 6.56 10.62 -8.38
N TRP A 112 7.32 9.97 -7.50
CA TRP A 112 7.09 9.90 -6.06
C TRP A 112 6.79 11.28 -5.43
N LEU A 113 6.10 11.24 -4.29
CA LEU A 113 6.03 12.38 -3.41
C LEU A 113 7.38 12.47 -2.72
N THR A 114 7.81 13.67 -2.40
CA THR A 114 8.96 13.90 -1.53
C THR A 114 8.61 13.51 -0.09
N ASP A 115 9.62 13.29 0.74
CA ASP A 115 9.42 12.99 2.17
C ASP A 115 8.68 14.13 2.89
N GLU A 116 8.89 15.38 2.47
CA GLU A 116 8.18 16.56 3.00
C GLU A 116 6.69 16.53 2.62
N GLU A 117 6.37 16.31 1.34
CA GLU A 117 4.98 16.17 0.88
C GLU A 117 4.28 15.00 1.59
N LEU A 118 4.96 13.86 1.74
CA LEU A 118 4.41 12.69 2.44
C LEU A 118 4.18 12.97 3.93
N THR A 119 5.08 13.71 4.58
CA THR A 119 4.95 14.12 5.99
C THR A 119 3.72 15.00 6.19
N ILE A 120 3.49 15.98 5.31
CA ILE A 120 2.31 16.85 5.35
C ILE A 120 1.02 16.02 5.30
N LEU A 121 0.94 15.04 4.40
CA LEU A 121 -0.23 14.18 4.27
C LEU A 121 -0.40 13.26 5.50
N THR A 122 0.69 12.71 6.03
CA THR A 122 0.68 11.91 7.25
C THR A 122 0.18 12.72 8.45
N ASP A 123 0.60 13.98 8.60
CA ASP A 123 0.16 14.86 9.68
C ASP A 123 -1.33 15.18 9.58
N ILE A 124 -1.85 15.42 8.37
CA ILE A 124 -3.29 15.66 8.14
C ILE A 124 -4.12 14.43 8.50
N LEU A 125 -3.64 13.24 8.13
CA LEU A 125 -4.33 11.97 8.41
C LEU A 125 -4.17 11.51 9.86
N GLY A 126 -3.11 11.95 10.54
CA GLY A 126 -2.74 11.47 11.87
C GLY A 126 -2.27 10.00 11.88
N HIS A 127 -1.82 9.48 10.73
CA HIS A 127 -1.39 8.10 10.58
C HIS A 127 -0.24 8.01 9.56
N PRO A 128 0.80 7.18 9.82
CA PRO A 128 1.85 6.92 8.83
C PRO A 128 1.26 6.45 7.50
N LEU A 129 1.80 7.01 6.41
CA LEU A 129 1.46 6.62 5.04
C LEU A 129 2.56 5.75 4.43
N ARG A 130 2.15 4.84 3.55
CA ARG A 130 3.04 4.10 2.66
C ARG A 130 2.72 4.51 1.23
N GLN A 131 3.68 5.13 0.53
CA GLN A 131 3.51 5.46 -0.88
C GLN A 131 3.74 4.23 -1.75
N ILE A 132 2.85 3.99 -2.72
CA ILE A 132 2.91 2.85 -3.64
C ILE A 132 2.68 3.36 -5.06
N LEU A 133 3.70 3.26 -5.91
CA LEU A 133 3.56 3.50 -7.36
C LEU A 133 3.19 2.21 -8.06
N ILE A 134 2.09 2.25 -8.81
CA ILE A 134 1.57 1.10 -9.56
C ILE A 134 2.00 1.24 -11.02
N HIS A 135 2.54 0.15 -11.58
CA HIS A 135 2.69 0.00 -13.02
C HIS A 135 1.86 -1.19 -13.48
N VAL A 136 0.72 -0.92 -14.10
CA VAL A 136 -0.21 -1.95 -14.63
C VAL A 136 0.19 -2.35 -16.03
#